data_AF-A0A3D0TLX5-F1
#
_entry.id   AF-A0A3D0TLX5-F1
#
_cell.length_a   1.000
_cell.length_b   1.000
_cell.length_c   1.000
_cell.angle_alpha   90.00
_cell.angle_beta   90.00
_cell.angle_gamma   90.00
#
_symmetry.space_group_name_H-M   'P 1'
#
loop_
_entity.id
_entity.type
_entity.pdbx_description
1 polymer ?
#
loop_
_entity_poly.entity_id
_entity_poly.type
_entity_poly.pdbx_seq_one_letter_code
_entity_poly.pdbx_strand_id
1 'polypeptide(L)' 'METTTGPSPRRVKFASLATKRVNNASNAIRLIGNLANRSNYEYTEGDISVIIRELNEAVNDMKRQFSTGGKRVSDFHIAP' A
#
# COMPACT_ATOMS: atom_id res chain seq x y z
N MET A 1 -5.45 39.96 3.02
CA MET A 1 -6.39 38.89 3.41
C MET A 1 -5.80 37.58 2.91
N GLU A 2 -5.16 36.83 3.80
CA GLU A 2 -4.58 35.53 3.44
C GLU A 2 -5.71 34.50 3.26
N THR A 3 -5.80 33.90 2.07
CA THR A 3 -6.75 32.83 1.79
C THR A 3 -6.23 31.52 2.38
N THR A 4 -6.49 31.28 3.66
CA THR A 4 -6.25 29.95 4.26
C THR A 4 -7.36 29.00 3.83
N THR A 5 -7.31 28.51 2.59
CA THR A 5 -8.17 27.41 2.15
C THR A 5 -7.55 26.11 2.63
N GLY A 6 -7.97 25.66 3.82
CA GLY A 6 -7.59 24.37 4.36
C GLY A 6 -8.06 23.20 3.48
N PRO A 7 -7.55 21.99 3.74
CA PRO A 7 -7.83 20.84 2.90
C PRO A 7 -9.29 20.42 2.93
N SER A 8 -9.81 19.99 1.78
CA SER A 8 -11.20 19.55 1.68
C SER A 8 -11.47 18.34 2.60
N PRO A 9 -12.70 18.16 3.12
CA PRO A 9 -13.05 16.99 3.93
C PRO A 9 -12.78 15.65 3.23
N ARG A 10 -12.95 15.58 1.90
CA ARG A 10 -12.62 14.40 1.09
C ARG A 10 -11.13 14.08 1.12
N ARG A 11 -10.30 15.12 1.04
CA ARG A 11 -8.83 15.02 1.06
C ARG A 11 -8.31 14.56 2.43
N VAL A 12 -8.86 15.13 3.52
CA VAL A 12 -8.56 14.71 4.90
C VAL A 12 -8.95 13.25 5.12
N LYS A 13 -10.16 12.86 4.69
CA LYS A 13 -10.63 11.47 4.79
C LYS A 13 -9.73 10.50 4.02
N PHE A 14 -9.34 10.86 2.80
CA PHE A 14 -8.40 10.06 2.00
C PHE A 14 -7.05 9.91 2.71
N ALA A 15 -6.46 11.01 3.21
CA ALA A 15 -5.17 10.97 3.91
C ALA A 15 -5.22 10.04 5.14
N SER A 16 -6.25 10.19 5.99
CA SER A 16 -6.42 9.35 7.18
C SER A 16 -6.54 7.86 6.83
N LEU A 17 -7.38 7.52 5.85
CA LEU A 17 -7.57 6.13 5.42
C LEU A 17 -6.32 5.54 4.75
N ALA A 18 -5.66 6.31 3.88
CA ALA A 18 -4.45 5.88 3.19
C ALA A 18 -3.34 5.59 4.20
N THR A 19 -3.06 6.50 5.13
CA THR A 19 -2.04 6.31 6.18
C THR A 19 -2.30 5.05 6.98
N LYS A 20 -3.53 4.86 7.47
CA LYS A 20 -3.89 3.66 8.25
C LYS A 20 -3.70 2.37 7.42
N ARG A 21 -4.17 2.35 6.17
CA ARG A 21 -4.11 1.16 5.32
C ARG A 21 -2.70 0.81 4.90
N VAL A 22 -1.88 1.79 4.54
CA VAL A 22 -0.47 1.57 4.15
C VAL A 22 0.35 1.06 5.34
N ASN A 23 0.15 1.61 6.53
CA ASN A 23 0.83 1.14 7.74
C ASN A 23 0.44 -0.31 8.07
N ASN A 24 -0.85 -0.64 7.99
CA ASN A 24 -1.32 -2.01 8.23
C ASN A 24 -0.75 -3.00 7.20
N ALA A 25 -0.77 -2.64 5.91
CA ALA A 25 -0.21 -3.48 4.85
C ALA A 25 1.31 -3.68 5.03
N SER A 26 2.04 -2.61 5.33
CA SER A 26 3.48 -2.67 5.60
C SER A 26 3.80 -3.56 6.80
N ASN A 27 3.01 -3.48 7.87
CA ASN A 27 3.18 -4.33 9.04
C ASN A 27 2.90 -5.81 8.71
N ALA A 28 1.83 -6.09 7.95
CA ALA A 28 1.53 -7.45 7.51
C ALA A 28 2.68 -8.06 6.68
N ILE A 29 3.26 -7.29 5.75
CA ILE A 29 4.42 -7.72 4.96
C ILE A 29 5.62 -8.04 5.86
N ARG A 30 5.90 -7.23 6.89
CA ARG A 30 6.96 -7.52 7.87
C ARG A 30 6.71 -8.81 8.64
N LEU A 31 5.48 -9.03 9.09
CA LEU A 31 5.10 -10.27 9.78
C LEU A 31 5.25 -11.50 8.89
N ILE A 32 4.90 -11.39 7.59
CA ILE A 32 5.17 -12.44 6.60
C ILE A 32 6.69 -12.67 6.47
N GLY A 33 7.49 -11.61 6.44
CA GLY A 33 8.95 -11.72 6.42
C GLY A 33 9.53 -12.48 7.62
N ASN A 34 8.91 -12.39 8.80
CA ASN A 34 9.34 -13.15 9.98
C ASN A 34 9.18 -14.66 9.81
N LEU A 35 8.34 -15.13 8.88
CA LEU A 35 8.19 -16.56 8.56
C LEU A 35 9.43 -17.14 7.89
N ALA A 36 10.36 -16.30 7.42
CA ALA A 36 11.65 -16.74 6.87
C ALA A 36 12.56 -17.40 7.93
N ASN A 37 12.19 -17.36 9.22
CA ASN A 37 12.95 -18.05 10.24
C ASN A 37 12.75 -19.58 10.17
N ARG A 38 13.65 -20.26 9.44
CA ARG A 38 13.67 -21.72 9.30
C ARG A 38 13.92 -22.49 10.60
N SER A 39 14.36 -21.83 11.70
CA SER A 39 14.45 -22.51 13.01
C SER A 39 13.08 -22.81 13.60
N ASN A 40 12.07 -22.01 13.23
CA ASN A 40 10.72 -22.06 13.79
C ASN A 40 9.70 -22.61 12.79
N TYR A 41 10.03 -22.58 11.49
CA TYR A 41 9.11 -22.88 10.41
C TYR A 41 9.77 -23.74 9.34
N GLU A 42 8.97 -24.61 8.72
CA GLU A 42 9.34 -25.34 7.52
C GLU A 42 8.54 -24.80 6.34
N TYR A 43 9.22 -24.54 5.24
CA TYR A 43 8.63 -24.05 4.00
C TYR A 43 9.53 -24.39 2.82
N THR A 44 8.92 -24.53 1.67
CA THR A 44 9.58 -24.82 0.40
C THR A 44 9.83 -23.54 -0.39
N GLU A 45 10.69 -23.62 -1.41
CA GLU A 45 10.83 -22.54 -2.39
C GLU A 45 9.53 -22.28 -3.16
N GLY A 46 8.68 -23.29 -3.30
CA GLY A 46 7.34 -23.15 -3.87
C GLY A 46 6.44 -22.24 -3.04
N ASP A 47 6.45 -22.41 -1.71
CA ASP A 47 5.67 -21.57 -0.79
C ASP A 47 6.11 -20.10 -0.88
N ILE A 48 7.42 -19.85 -0.94
CA ILE A 48 7.98 -18.51 -1.11
C ILE A 48 7.49 -17.89 -2.42
N SER A 49 7.56 -18.65 -3.52
CA SER A 49 7.14 -18.19 -4.84
C SER A 49 5.65 -17.80 -4.86
N VAL A 50 4.79 -18.63 -4.27
CA VAL A 50 3.34 -18.35 -4.18
C VAL A 50 3.09 -17.10 -3.35
N ILE A 51 3.71 -16.96 -2.17
CA ILE A 51 3.56 -15.78 -1.31
C ILE A 51 3.95 -14.49 -2.06
N ILE A 52 5.11 -14.49 -2.72
CA ILE A 52 5.59 -13.31 -3.45
C ILE A 52 4.67 -12.99 -4.63
N ARG A 53 4.20 -14.00 -5.37
CA ARG A 53 3.27 -13.83 -6.49
C ARG A 53 1.98 -13.15 -6.03
N GLU A 54 1.34 -13.67 -4.99
CA GLU A 54 0.07 -13.15 -4.47
C GLU A 54 0.22 -11.69 -3.97
N LEU A 55 1.31 -11.37 -3.25
CA LEU A 55 1.57 -10.00 -2.81
C LEU A 55 1.79 -9.04 -3.99
N ASN A 56 2.50 -9.47 -5.02
CA ASN A 56 2.70 -8.68 -6.24
C ASN A 56 1.41 -8.47 -7.03
N GLU A 57 0.56 -9.51 -7.14
CA GLU A 57 -0.75 -9.42 -7.77
C GLU A 57 -1.65 -8.42 -7.05
N ALA A 58 -1.71 -8.46 -5.72
CA ALA A 58 -2.46 -7.48 -4.92
C ALA A 58 -1.99 -6.03 -5.15
N VAL A 59 -0.67 -5.81 -5.25
CA VAL A 59 -0.10 -4.50 -5.59
C VAL A 59 -0.48 -4.08 -7.02
N ASN A 60 -0.44 -5.01 -7.97
CA ASN A 60 -0.79 -4.73 -9.37
C ASN A 60 -2.28 -4.41 -9.53
N ASP A 61 -3.17 -5.08 -8.81
CA ASP A 61 -4.59 -4.77 -8.81
C ASP A 61 -4.88 -3.41 -8.20
N MET A 62 -4.19 -3.06 -7.11
CA MET A 62 -4.24 -1.71 -6.55
C MET A 62 -3.77 -0.66 -7.55
N LYS A 63 -2.63 -0.87 -8.23
CA LYS A 63 -2.16 0.01 -9.32
C LYS A 63 -3.19 0.15 -10.43
N ARG A 64 -3.83 -0.95 -10.85
CA ARG A 64 -4.90 -0.94 -11.86
C ARG A 64 -6.06 -0.07 -11.42
N GLN A 65 -6.56 -0.19 -10.19
CA GLN A 65 -7.66 0.63 -9.66
C GLN A 65 -7.34 2.14 -9.69
N PHE A 66 -6.09 2.52 -9.36
CA PHE A 66 -5.66 3.92 -9.50
C PHE A 66 -5.49 4.36 -10.96
N SER A 67 -5.16 3.43 -11.86
CA SER A 67 -4.94 3.70 -13.29
C SER A 67 -6.24 3.78 -14.10
N THR A 68 -7.26 3.00 -13.72
CA THR A 68 -8.58 2.98 -14.39
C THR A 68 -9.43 4.22 -14.11
N GLY A 69 -8.87 5.21 -13.39
CA GLY A 69 -9.55 6.44 -12.98
C GLY A 69 -8.86 7.76 -13.31
N GLY A 70 -7.85 7.86 -14.20
CA GLY A 70 -7.23 9.17 -14.42
C GLY A 70 -6.29 9.36 -15.62
N LYS A 71 -6.51 10.49 -16.31
CA LYS A 71 -5.53 11.22 -17.14
C LYS A 71 -4.15 11.23 -16.47
N ARG A 72 -3.10 11.01 -17.27
CA ARG A 72 -1.70 11.25 -16.91
C ARG A 72 -1.51 12.71 -16.48
N VAL A 73 -1.15 12.95 -15.23
CA VAL A 73 -0.39 14.15 -14.84
C VAL A 73 0.65 13.74 -13.79
N SER A 74 1.87 14.19 -14.06
CA SER A 74 3.12 14.02 -13.34
C SER A 74 3.18 14.78 -12.01
N ASP A 75 4.03 14.22 -11.14
CA ASP A 75 4.54 14.72 -9.85
C ASP A 75 3.64 14.53 -8.62
N PHE A 76 4.11 13.73 -7.65
CA PHE A 76 3.30 13.28 -6.51
C PHE A 76 3.88 13.78 -5.19
N HIS A 77 3.17 14.74 -4.58
CA HIS A 77 3.22 15.03 -3.15
C HIS A 77 1.78 15.09 -2.64
N ILE A 78 1.48 14.42 -1.51
CA ILE A 78 0.16 14.38 -0.88
C ILE A 78 0.23 15.14 0.44
N ALA A 79 0.40 16.47 0.36
CA ALA A 79 0.20 17.37 1.51
C ALA A 79 -1.30 17.50 1.81
N PRO A 80 -1.73 17.53 3.09
CA PRO A 80 -3.13 17.68 3.48
C PRO A 80 -3.83 18.73 2.65
#